data_AF-A0A521RIM0-F1
#
_entry.id   AF-A0A521RIM0-F1
#
_cell.length_a   1.000
_cell.length_b   1.000
_cell.length_c   1.000
_cell.angle_alpha   90.00
_cell.angle_beta   90.00
_cell.angle_gamma   90.00
#
_symmetry.space_group_name_H-M   'P 1'
#
loop_
_entity.id
_entity.type
_entity.pdbx_description
1 polymer ?
#
loop_
_entity_poly.entity_id
_entity_poly.type
_entity_poly.pdbx_seq_one_letter_code
_entity_poly.pdbx_strand_id
1 'polypeptide(L)'
;MKILPVLISSTLMLTVLPVLAQQLALAPGRSDCASHEPDPVEISWDAPCQQGDWLFEPGVGCRMWDWHPDTHDKVTWSGACRASLKDGEGVSQWTEHGQPIDRFEGTYRNGRREGAGQYSWNATDRFKGTYANDLPNGFGTVTLAGTTLSGEWRNGCLKVGDKVVAIGVSRASCDQEPEYTAETANLPN
;
A
#
# COMPACT_ATOMS: atom_id res chain seq x y z
N MET A 1 -55.70 -39.07 -64.00
CA MET A 1 -55.35 -38.33 -62.76
C MET A 1 -54.10 -37.52 -63.04
N LYS A 2 -54.18 -36.19 -62.96
CA LYS A 2 -53.05 -35.26 -63.14
C LYS A 2 -52.24 -35.20 -61.84
N ILE A 3 -50.93 -35.36 -61.91
CA ILE A 3 -50.01 -35.08 -60.81
C ILE A 3 -49.05 -33.99 -61.31
N LEU A 4 -49.14 -32.81 -60.70
CA LEU A 4 -48.25 -31.66 -60.96
C LEU A 4 -46.88 -31.88 -60.29
N PRO A 5 -45.79 -31.32 -60.86
CA PRO A 5 -44.47 -31.36 -60.23
C PRO A 5 -44.35 -30.29 -59.15
N VAL A 6 -43.81 -30.69 -57.99
CA VAL A 6 -43.47 -29.77 -56.88
C VAL A 6 -42.07 -29.21 -57.13
N LEU A 7 -42.00 -27.90 -57.37
CA LEU A 7 -40.77 -27.12 -57.42
C LEU A 7 -40.31 -26.83 -55.98
N ILE A 8 -39.17 -27.39 -55.57
CA ILE A 8 -38.54 -27.07 -54.30
C ILE A 8 -37.66 -25.83 -54.51
N SER A 9 -38.18 -24.67 -54.11
CA SER A 9 -37.46 -23.41 -54.11
C SER A 9 -36.58 -23.34 -52.85
N SER A 10 -35.28 -23.61 -53.00
CA SER A 10 -34.30 -23.43 -51.94
C SER A 10 -34.02 -21.94 -51.72
N THR A 11 -34.72 -21.33 -50.78
CA THR A 11 -34.38 -20.01 -50.23
C THR A 11 -33.15 -20.11 -49.33
N LEU A 12 -32.01 -19.66 -49.84
CA LEU A 12 -30.77 -19.47 -49.07
C LEU A 12 -30.95 -18.25 -48.14
N MET A 13 -31.21 -18.49 -46.85
CA MET A 13 -31.18 -17.42 -45.85
C MET A 13 -29.72 -17.02 -45.58
N LEU A 14 -29.29 -15.88 -46.14
CA LEU A 14 -28.06 -15.21 -45.69
C LEU A 14 -28.31 -14.63 -44.29
N THR A 15 -27.75 -15.28 -43.27
CA THR A 15 -27.68 -14.72 -41.92
C THR A 15 -26.57 -13.66 -41.88
N VAL A 16 -26.95 -12.39 -41.85
CA VAL A 16 -26.02 -11.30 -41.60
C VAL A 16 -25.77 -11.28 -40.09
N LEU A 17 -24.66 -11.88 -39.65
CA LEU A 17 -24.23 -11.79 -38.25
C LEU A 17 -23.76 -10.35 -37.99
N PRO A 18 -24.28 -9.65 -36.97
CA PRO A 18 -23.73 -8.38 -36.58
C PRO A 18 -22.33 -8.63 -36.00
N VAL A 19 -21.31 -8.08 -36.66
CA VAL A 19 -19.95 -8.01 -36.10
C VAL A 19 -20.03 -7.08 -34.90
N LEU A 20 -20.11 -7.65 -33.70
CA LEU A 20 -19.82 -6.90 -32.48
C LEU A 20 -18.34 -6.53 -32.53
N ALA A 21 -18.07 -5.28 -32.90
CA ALA A 21 -16.77 -4.68 -32.68
C ALA A 21 -16.54 -4.63 -31.16
N GLN A 22 -15.70 -5.54 -30.65
CA GLN A 22 -15.16 -5.40 -29.31
C GLN A 22 -14.25 -4.18 -29.31
N GLN A 23 -14.75 -3.04 -28.85
CA GLN A 23 -13.90 -1.96 -28.44
C GLN A 23 -13.13 -2.44 -27.21
N LEU A 24 -11.88 -2.87 -27.42
CA LEU A 24 -10.88 -2.89 -26.37
C LEU A 24 -10.77 -1.44 -25.88
N ALA A 25 -11.50 -1.12 -24.81
CA ALA A 25 -11.19 0.03 -24.02
C ALA A 25 -9.77 -0.20 -23.52
N LEU A 26 -8.79 0.40 -24.19
CA LEU A 26 -7.49 0.63 -23.60
C LEU A 26 -7.79 1.42 -22.34
N ALA A 27 -7.75 0.76 -21.18
CA ALA A 27 -7.63 1.45 -19.92
C ALA A 27 -6.48 2.46 -20.11
N PRO A 28 -6.63 3.72 -19.68
CA PRO A 28 -5.51 4.64 -19.72
C PRO A 28 -4.33 3.91 -19.08
N GLY A 29 -3.25 3.73 -19.87
CA GLY A 29 -2.06 3.07 -19.38
C GLY A 29 -1.72 3.71 -18.05
N ARG A 30 -1.67 2.90 -17.00
CA ARG A 30 -1.18 3.32 -15.68
C ARG A 30 0.16 3.99 -15.99
N SER A 31 0.27 5.28 -15.70
CA SER A 31 1.49 6.01 -15.95
C SER A 31 2.58 5.37 -15.10
N ASP A 32 3.46 4.61 -15.75
CA ASP A 32 4.71 4.15 -15.16
C ASP A 32 5.44 5.38 -14.65
N CYS A 33 5.72 5.43 -13.36
CA CYS A 33 6.32 6.61 -12.78
C CYS A 33 7.75 6.80 -13.30
N ALA A 34 8.09 8.08 -13.47
CA ALA A 34 9.40 8.48 -13.95
C ALA A 34 10.49 7.93 -13.02
N SER A 35 11.45 7.24 -13.61
CA SER A 35 12.59 6.56 -12.96
C SER A 35 13.66 7.53 -12.45
N HIS A 36 13.27 8.62 -11.79
CA HIS A 36 14.21 9.43 -11.01
C HIS A 36 13.95 9.18 -9.54
N GLU A 37 14.57 8.08 -9.10
CA GLU A 37 15.00 7.77 -7.73
C GLU A 37 15.35 9.06 -6.95
N PRO A 38 14.61 9.41 -5.89
CA PRO A 38 14.98 10.52 -5.03
C PRO A 38 15.85 10.09 -3.85
N ASP A 39 16.95 10.83 -3.69
CA ASP A 39 17.63 11.32 -2.47
C ASP A 39 17.60 10.44 -1.18
N PRO A 40 18.72 10.18 -0.46
CA PRO A 40 18.83 9.19 0.64
C PRO A 40 17.97 9.42 1.90
N VAL A 41 17.02 10.35 1.88
CA VAL A 41 16.19 10.77 3.02
C VAL A 41 14.69 10.82 2.64
N GLU A 42 14.23 10.07 1.63
CA GLU A 42 12.84 9.97 1.11
C GLU A 42 11.72 9.99 2.17
N ILE A 43 11.20 11.17 2.52
CA ILE A 43 10.01 11.32 3.40
C ILE A 43 8.96 12.22 2.73
N SER A 44 8.85 12.05 1.41
CA SER A 44 7.71 12.54 0.62
C SER A 44 7.46 11.53 -0.49
N TRP A 45 6.47 10.66 -0.28
CA TRP A 45 6.11 9.58 -1.20
C TRP A 45 4.99 10.05 -2.12
N ASP A 46 5.32 10.72 -3.22
CA ASP A 46 4.39 11.13 -4.27
C ASP A 46 4.62 10.42 -5.62
N ALA A 47 4.11 9.19 -5.65
CA ALA A 47 3.48 8.46 -6.76
C ALA A 47 4.30 7.40 -7.56
N PRO A 48 3.71 6.20 -7.82
CA PRO A 48 2.31 5.81 -7.62
C PRO A 48 2.20 4.75 -6.50
N CYS A 49 2.51 5.09 -5.25
CA CYS A 49 2.52 4.14 -4.11
C CYS A 49 1.15 3.96 -3.45
N GLN A 50 0.11 3.68 -4.23
CA GLN A 50 -1.26 3.48 -3.70
C GLN A 50 -1.58 2.02 -3.37
N GLN A 51 -0.68 1.07 -3.64
CA GLN A 51 -0.88 -0.36 -3.33
C GLN A 51 0.41 -0.89 -2.72
N GLY A 52 0.50 -0.89 -1.39
CA GLY A 52 1.42 -1.82 -0.72
C GLY A 52 1.04 -3.25 -1.05
N ASP A 53 1.96 -4.18 -0.82
CA ASP A 53 1.73 -5.61 -1.06
C ASP A 53 2.17 -6.43 0.15
N TRP A 54 1.74 -7.69 0.16
CA TRP A 54 2.16 -8.65 1.16
C TRP A 54 3.50 -9.24 0.76
N LEU A 55 4.57 -8.77 1.41
CA LEU A 55 5.89 -9.36 1.24
C LEU A 55 5.94 -10.71 1.95
N PHE A 56 6.16 -11.77 1.18
CA PHE A 56 6.37 -13.12 1.69
C PHE A 56 7.86 -13.37 1.90
N GLU A 57 8.23 -13.78 3.11
CA GLU A 57 9.59 -14.14 3.48
C GLU A 57 9.78 -15.67 3.34
N PRO A 58 10.37 -16.19 2.25
CA PRO A 58 10.34 -17.62 1.95
C PRO A 58 11.10 -18.48 2.96
N GLY A 59 12.11 -17.91 3.65
CA GLY A 59 12.92 -18.60 4.64
C GLY A 59 12.25 -18.77 6.01
N VAL A 60 11.23 -17.97 6.33
CA VAL A 60 10.53 -18.00 7.63
C VAL A 60 9.07 -18.43 7.47
N GLY A 61 8.48 -18.26 6.28
CA GLY A 61 7.11 -18.65 5.98
C GLY A 61 6.07 -17.62 6.42
N CYS A 62 6.49 -16.37 6.59
CA CYS A 62 5.68 -15.30 7.17
C CYS A 62 5.50 -14.16 6.19
N ARG A 63 4.35 -13.51 6.28
CA ARG A 63 4.01 -12.33 5.50
C ARG A 63 3.90 -11.10 6.39
N MET A 64 4.26 -9.97 5.82
CA MET A 64 3.91 -8.67 6.36
C MET A 64 3.52 -7.71 5.27
N TRP A 65 2.84 -6.65 5.65
CA TRP A 65 2.55 -5.53 4.78
C TRP A 65 3.82 -4.74 4.53
N ASP A 66 4.12 -4.49 3.26
CA ASP A 66 5.18 -3.60 2.82
C ASP A 66 4.58 -2.51 1.91
N TRP A 67 4.92 -1.25 2.18
CA TRP A 67 4.42 -0.12 1.38
C TRP A 67 5.20 0.05 0.08
N HIS A 68 6.41 -0.49 -0.01
CA HIS A 68 7.27 -0.40 -1.19
C HIS A 68 8.09 -1.69 -1.37
N PRO A 69 7.45 -2.80 -1.73
CA PRO A 69 8.17 -4.05 -1.95
C PRO A 69 9.10 -3.92 -3.17
N ASP A 70 10.41 -4.01 -2.97
CA ASP A 70 11.36 -4.21 -4.06
C ASP A 70 11.74 -5.70 -4.24
N THR A 71 12.03 -6.11 -5.46
CA THR A 71 12.44 -7.49 -5.76
C THR A 71 13.85 -7.85 -5.29
N HIS A 72 14.70 -6.85 -5.04
CA HIS A 72 16.05 -7.03 -4.50
C HIS A 72 16.07 -7.01 -2.98
N ASP A 73 15.01 -6.49 -2.37
CA ASP A 73 14.86 -6.46 -0.92
C ASP A 73 14.63 -7.86 -0.39
N LYS A 74 15.36 -8.12 0.70
CA LYS A 74 15.16 -9.30 1.54
C LYS A 74 14.93 -8.81 2.94
N VAL A 75 14.13 -9.56 3.69
CA VAL A 75 13.91 -9.28 5.10
C VAL A 75 14.15 -10.52 5.93
N THR A 76 14.64 -10.31 7.15
CA THR A 76 14.70 -11.33 8.18
C THR A 76 13.75 -10.98 9.31
N TRP A 77 13.09 -11.97 9.90
CA TRP A 77 12.21 -11.80 11.06
C TRP A 77 12.66 -12.65 12.25
N SER A 78 12.80 -12.03 13.43
CA SER A 78 13.20 -12.74 14.64
C SER A 78 12.03 -13.25 15.50
N GLY A 79 10.79 -12.91 15.15
CA GLY A 79 9.61 -13.21 15.96
C GLY A 79 8.79 -14.40 15.46
N ALA A 80 7.62 -14.59 16.03
CA ALA A 80 6.71 -15.66 15.68
C ALA A 80 5.78 -15.30 14.52
N CYS A 81 5.05 -16.30 14.03
CA CYS A 81 4.02 -16.12 13.02
C CYS A 81 2.74 -16.83 13.41
N ARG A 82 1.60 -16.15 13.19
CA ARG A 82 0.26 -16.70 13.38
C ARG A 82 -0.45 -16.65 12.05
N ALA A 83 -0.94 -17.81 11.57
CA ALA A 83 -1.59 -17.94 10.27
C ALA A 83 -0.75 -17.35 9.11
N SER A 84 0.55 -17.66 9.09
CA SER A 84 1.52 -17.18 8.08
C SER A 84 1.69 -15.65 8.02
N LEU A 85 1.28 -14.93 9.07
CA LEU A 85 1.49 -13.49 9.21
C LEU A 85 2.41 -13.24 10.41
N LYS A 86 3.31 -12.26 10.31
CA LYS A 86 4.13 -11.83 11.47
C LYS A 86 3.20 -11.42 12.61
N ASP A 87 3.48 -11.92 13.81
CA ASP A 87 2.65 -11.63 14.98
C ASP A 87 3.48 -11.69 16.27
N GLY A 88 3.28 -10.68 17.12
CA GLY A 88 4.03 -10.49 18.35
C GLY A 88 5.27 -9.61 18.15
N GLU A 89 6.12 -9.59 19.19
CA GLU A 89 7.34 -8.81 19.22
C GLU A 89 8.46 -9.45 18.38
N GLY A 90 9.31 -8.60 17.81
CA GLY A 90 10.53 -9.04 17.15
C GLY A 90 11.20 -7.93 16.35
N VAL A 91 12.19 -8.34 15.57
CA VAL A 91 13.00 -7.46 14.72
C VAL A 91 12.83 -7.87 13.27
N SER A 92 12.44 -6.91 12.43
CA SER A 92 12.55 -7.01 10.98
C SER A 92 13.79 -6.25 10.51
N GLN A 93 14.71 -6.93 9.82
CA GLN A 93 15.88 -6.31 9.21
C GLN A 93 15.81 -6.52 7.70
N TRP A 94 15.66 -5.42 6.96
CA TRP A 94 15.70 -5.41 5.51
C TRP A 94 17.13 -5.28 5.01
N THR A 95 17.43 -5.95 3.91
CA THR A 95 18.70 -5.88 3.23
C THR A 95 18.51 -5.82 1.72
N GLU A 96 19.25 -4.94 1.07
CA GLU A 96 19.35 -4.86 -0.38
C GLU A 96 20.78 -5.25 -0.78
N HIS A 97 20.93 -6.13 -1.77
CA HIS A 97 22.24 -6.65 -2.21
C HIS A 97 23.14 -7.16 -1.06
N GLY A 98 22.53 -7.63 0.03
CA GLY A 98 23.22 -8.13 1.23
C GLY A 98 23.68 -7.04 2.22
N GLN A 99 23.38 -5.77 1.98
CA GLN A 99 23.63 -4.66 2.89
C GLN A 99 22.35 -4.30 3.66
N PRO A 100 22.42 -4.03 4.97
CA PRO A 100 21.26 -3.60 5.74
C PRO A 100 20.82 -2.19 5.32
N ILE A 101 19.54 -2.05 5.01
CA ILE A 101 18.93 -0.77 4.61
C ILE A 101 18.01 -0.27 5.72
N ASP A 102 16.95 -1.02 6.05
CA ASP A 102 15.96 -0.64 7.04
C ASP A 102 15.89 -1.62 8.20
N ARG A 103 15.43 -1.15 9.35
CA ARG A 103 15.19 -1.99 10.52
C ARG A 103 14.01 -1.54 11.35
N PHE A 104 13.15 -2.48 11.73
CA PHE A 104 12.04 -2.27 12.63
C PHE A 104 12.16 -3.16 13.86
N GLU A 105 12.06 -2.57 15.04
CA GLU A 105 11.92 -3.26 16.31
C GLU A 105 10.58 -2.91 16.92
N GLY A 106 9.75 -3.91 17.17
CA GLY A 106 8.46 -3.67 17.79
C GLY A 106 7.52 -4.84 17.62
N THR A 107 6.23 -4.53 17.71
CA THR A 107 5.18 -5.53 17.62
C THR A 107 4.53 -5.53 16.24
N TYR A 108 4.31 -6.73 15.70
CA TYR A 108 3.39 -6.98 14.59
C TYR A 108 2.08 -7.58 15.09
N ARG A 109 0.99 -7.28 14.40
CA ARG A 109 -0.29 -7.97 14.54
C ARG A 109 -0.86 -8.24 13.16
N ASN A 110 -1.13 -9.50 12.86
CA ASN A 110 -1.63 -9.92 11.54
C ASN A 110 -0.78 -9.36 10.38
N GLY A 111 0.55 -9.34 10.55
CA GLY A 111 1.49 -8.89 9.54
C GLY A 111 1.57 -7.37 9.35
N ARG A 112 0.99 -6.56 10.23
CA ARG A 112 1.13 -5.10 10.25
C ARG A 112 1.80 -4.63 11.54
N ARG A 113 2.60 -3.56 11.50
CA ARG A 113 3.14 -2.93 12.72
C ARG A 113 1.99 -2.39 13.58
N GLU A 114 2.04 -2.67 14.87
CA GLU A 114 0.96 -2.37 15.82
C GLU A 114 1.55 -2.10 17.21
N GLY A 115 1.06 -1.10 17.94
CA GLY A 115 1.58 -0.76 19.26
C GLY A 115 2.97 -0.10 19.20
N ALA A 116 3.78 -0.26 20.24
CA ALA A 116 5.07 0.41 20.33
C ALA A 116 6.09 -0.18 19.33
N GLY A 117 6.88 0.70 18.71
CA GLY A 117 7.98 0.28 17.86
C GLY A 117 8.94 1.42 17.50
N GLN A 118 10.07 1.03 16.93
CA GLN A 118 11.06 1.92 16.34
C GLN A 118 11.39 1.44 14.93
N TYR A 119 11.31 2.35 13.96
CA TYR A 119 11.82 2.14 12.61
C TYR A 119 13.06 2.99 12.41
N SER A 120 14.11 2.42 11.85
CA SER A 120 15.33 3.10 11.44
C SER A 120 15.51 2.89 9.95
N TRP A 121 15.53 3.99 9.17
CA TRP A 121 15.76 3.96 7.72
C TRP A 121 17.24 3.99 7.36
N ASN A 122 18.04 4.58 8.24
CA ASN A 122 19.49 4.58 8.13
C ASN A 122 20.10 4.86 9.52
N ALA A 123 21.39 5.15 9.59
CA ALA A 123 22.08 5.41 10.86
C ALA A 123 21.56 6.64 11.61
N THR A 124 21.04 7.65 10.90
CA THR A 124 20.65 8.95 11.45
C THR A 124 19.14 9.12 11.55
N ASP A 125 18.38 8.45 10.70
CA ASP A 125 16.95 8.68 10.55
C ASP A 125 16.12 7.56 11.17
N ARG A 126 15.16 7.96 11.99
CA ARG A 126 14.34 7.02 12.77
C ARG A 126 13.03 7.62 13.24
N PHE A 127 12.03 6.77 13.39
CA PHE A 127 10.82 7.06 14.14
C PHE A 127 10.71 6.09 15.31
N LYS A 128 10.36 6.62 16.48
CA LYS A 128 10.04 5.84 17.68
C LYS A 128 8.71 6.30 18.23
N GLY A 129 7.74 5.41 18.32
CA GLY A 129 6.40 5.76 18.79
C GLY A 129 5.43 4.59 18.72
N THR A 130 4.16 4.92 18.62
CA THR A 130 3.08 3.94 18.50
C THR A 130 2.63 3.82 17.04
N TYR A 131 2.28 2.60 16.65
CA TYR A 131 1.74 2.24 15.35
C TYR A 131 0.32 1.71 15.49
N ALA A 132 -0.49 1.93 14.46
CA ALA A 132 -1.76 1.23 14.27
C ALA A 132 -1.91 0.94 12.77
N ASN A 133 -2.22 -0.32 12.42
CA ASN A 133 -2.36 -0.75 11.02
C ASN A 133 -1.19 -0.35 10.11
N ASP A 134 0.04 -0.52 10.61
CA ASP A 134 1.29 -0.24 9.89
C ASP A 134 1.67 1.24 9.72
N LEU A 135 0.89 2.16 10.28
CA LEU A 135 1.16 3.60 10.25
C LEU A 135 1.46 4.15 11.65
N PRO A 136 2.36 5.15 11.80
CA PRO A 136 2.46 5.94 13.02
C PRO A 136 1.10 6.49 13.46
N ASN A 137 0.70 6.16 14.68
CA ASN A 137 -0.58 6.57 15.25
C ASN A 137 -0.49 6.62 16.78
N GLY A 138 -0.78 7.78 17.37
CA GLY A 138 -0.50 8.09 18.78
C GLY A 138 0.81 8.84 18.96
N PHE A 139 1.32 8.92 20.19
CA PHE A 139 2.54 9.70 20.46
C PHE A 139 3.80 9.05 19.86
N GLY A 140 4.67 9.88 19.30
CA GLY A 140 5.95 9.45 18.76
C GLY A 140 6.91 10.60 18.46
N THR A 141 8.16 10.24 18.24
CA THR A 141 9.28 11.11 17.90
C THR A 141 9.93 10.63 16.62
N VAL A 142 10.16 11.55 15.69
CA VAL A 142 10.92 11.30 14.47
C VAL A 142 12.19 12.14 14.48
N THR A 143 13.32 11.56 14.10
CA THR A 143 14.56 12.27 13.79
C THR A 143 14.88 12.07 12.33
N LEU A 144 14.95 13.16 11.55
CA LEU A 144 15.21 13.16 10.11
C LEU A 144 16.28 14.20 9.78
N ALA A 145 17.35 13.82 9.10
CA ALA A 145 18.46 14.70 8.73
C ALA A 145 18.95 15.58 9.91
N GLY A 146 19.03 14.98 11.11
CA GLY A 146 19.41 15.66 12.35
C GLY A 146 18.32 16.52 13.02
N THR A 147 17.18 16.74 12.39
CA THR A 147 16.03 17.43 12.98
C THR A 147 15.16 16.46 13.76
N THR A 148 14.83 16.76 15.01
CA THR A 148 13.94 15.92 15.83
C THR A 148 12.62 16.63 16.10
N LEU A 149 11.51 15.95 15.79
CA LEU A 149 10.14 16.43 16.03
C LEU A 149 9.36 15.37 16.82
N SER A 150 8.56 15.82 17.78
CA SER A 150 7.73 14.96 18.63
C SER A 150 6.31 15.49 18.68
N GLY A 151 5.33 14.58 18.76
CA GLY A 151 3.94 14.96 18.90
C GLY A 151 2.99 13.78 18.76
N GLU A 152 1.70 14.10 18.61
CA GLU A 152 0.65 13.13 18.32
C GLU A 152 0.60 12.87 16.81
N TRP A 153 0.79 11.61 16.43
CA TRP A 153 0.67 11.13 15.05
C TRP A 153 -0.75 10.64 14.81
N ARG A 154 -1.29 10.95 13.64
CA ARG A 154 -2.60 10.44 13.20
C ARG A 154 -2.46 9.90 11.80
N ASN A 155 -2.67 8.59 11.65
CA ASN A 155 -2.65 7.89 10.36
C ASN A 155 -1.40 8.24 9.51
N GLY A 156 -0.22 8.21 10.13
CA GLY A 156 1.05 8.50 9.45
C GLY A 156 1.43 9.98 9.39
N CYS A 157 0.58 10.90 9.84
CA CYS A 157 0.83 12.34 9.78
C CYS A 157 1.19 12.94 11.14
N LEU A 158 2.21 13.81 11.16
CA LEU A 158 2.57 14.68 12.27
C LEU A 158 2.56 16.14 11.81
N LYS A 159 1.87 17.01 12.55
CA LYS A 159 1.92 18.47 12.37
C LYS A 159 2.54 19.11 13.62
N VAL A 160 3.62 19.87 13.45
CA VAL A 160 4.29 20.63 14.53
C VAL A 160 4.58 22.04 14.05
N GLY A 161 3.78 23.00 14.51
CA GLY A 161 3.85 24.38 14.01
C GLY A 161 3.55 24.42 12.51
N ASP A 162 4.51 24.92 11.73
CA ASP A 162 4.46 24.99 10.26
C ASP A 162 4.94 23.70 9.56
N LYS A 163 5.43 22.71 10.33
CA LYS A 163 6.02 21.49 9.79
C LYS A 163 4.99 20.38 9.69
N VAL A 164 5.05 19.65 8.58
CA VAL A 164 4.27 18.44 8.34
C VAL A 164 5.23 17.31 8.00
N VAL A 165 5.09 16.17 8.67
CA VAL A 165 5.81 14.93 8.36
C VAL A 165 4.78 13.84 8.05
N ALA A 166 5.03 13.07 6.99
CA ALA A 166 4.18 11.99 6.52
C ALA A 166 5.01 10.70 6.43
N ILE A 167 4.60 9.63 7.11
CA ILE A 167 5.25 8.31 7.09
C ILE A 167 4.23 7.28 6.64
N GLY A 168 4.54 6.53 5.57
CA GLY A 168 3.67 5.51 5.00
C GLY A 168 2.42 6.07 4.29
N VAL A 169 2.32 7.39 4.14
CA VAL A 169 1.25 8.10 3.45
C VAL A 169 1.80 9.29 2.67
N SER A 170 1.02 9.81 1.73
CA SER A 170 1.39 11.02 0.99
C SER A 170 1.36 12.25 1.91
N ARG A 171 2.14 13.28 1.57
CA ARG A 171 2.05 14.57 2.28
C ARG A 171 0.67 15.22 2.11
N ALA A 172 0.07 15.10 0.92
CA ALA A 172 -1.25 15.65 0.63
C ALA A 172 -2.36 15.07 1.51
N SER A 173 -2.26 13.79 1.93
CA SER A 173 -3.22 13.20 2.87
C SER A 173 -3.13 13.80 4.28
N CYS A 174 -2.03 14.46 4.63
CA CYS A 174 -1.90 15.16 5.90
C CYS A 174 -2.57 16.55 5.90
N ASP A 175 -2.90 17.09 4.74
CA ASP A 175 -3.58 18.38 4.60
C ASP A 175 -5.11 18.25 4.70
N GLN A 176 -5.63 17.03 4.56
CA GLN A 176 -7.05 16.75 4.78
C GLN A 176 -7.33 16.79 6.28
N GLU A 177 -7.96 17.88 6.74
CA GLU A 177 -8.63 17.86 8.04
C GLU A 177 -9.63 16.69 8.04
N PRO A 178 -9.80 15.96 9.17
CA PRO A 178 -10.79 14.90 9.22
C PRO A 178 -12.13 15.52 8.83
N GLU A 179 -12.68 15.08 7.71
CA GLU A 179 -14.03 15.44 7.31
C GLU A 179 -14.95 14.85 8.37
N TYR A 180 -15.22 15.63 9.41
CA TYR A 180 -16.30 15.35 10.33
C TYR A 180 -17.56 15.60 9.51
N THR A 181 -17.97 14.60 8.74
CA THR A 181 -19.34 14.56 8.24
C THR A 181 -20.20 14.48 9.48
N ALA A 182 -20.64 15.66 9.94
CA ALA A 182 -21.81 15.79 10.78
C ALA A 182 -22.99 15.28 9.93
N GLU A 183 -23.11 13.96 9.80
CA GLU A 183 -24.35 13.34 9.43
C GLU A 183 -25.27 13.57 10.63
N THR A 184 -25.97 14.69 10.49
CA THR A 184 -27.09 15.16 11.27
C THR A 184 -27.85 14.02 11.93
N ALA A 185 -27.96 14.14 13.25
CA ALA A 185 -29.08 13.60 14.01
C ALA A 185 -30.40 13.83 13.24
N ASN A 186 -30.88 12.78 12.59
CA ASN A 186 -32.25 12.61 12.18
C ASN A 186 -32.64 11.17 12.52
N LEU A 187 -32.86 10.94 13.81
CA LEU A 187 -33.70 9.85 14.27
C LEU A 187 -35.15 10.24 13.93
N PRO A 188 -35.87 9.49 13.09
CA PRO A 188 -37.31 9.68 12.97
C PRO A 188 -37.97 9.28 14.31
N ASN A 189 -38.94 10.12 14.74
CA ASN A 189 -39.81 9.91 15.90
C ASN A 189 -40.50 8.55 15.89
#